data_AF-A0A0Q7XZS1-F1
#
_entry.id   AF-A0A0Q7XZS1-F1
#
_cell.length_a   1.000
_cell.length_b   1.000
_cell.length_c   1.000
_cell.angle_alpha   90.00
_cell.angle_beta   90.00
_cell.angle_gamma   90.00
#
_symmetry.space_group_name_H-M   'P 1'
#
loop_
_entity.id
_entity.type
_entity.pdbx_description
1 polymer ?
#
loop_
_entity_poly.entity_id
_entity_poly.type
_entity_poly.pdbx_seq_one_letter_code
_entity_poly.pdbx_strand_id
1 'polypeptide(L)'
;MKEAVRMKTHLIGLIGLFLSTTPVPGADEAVRFGRFWGAVLAIEDACPKYFIRTDAIMGNHLKGEQYAYAKSIVEDERKKAAKSAKKLGCDASAKEILKLTELSFFEVWEIKD
;
A
#
# COMPACT_ATOMS: atom_id res chain seq x y z
N MET A 1 36.65 -5.34 -50.15
CA MET A 1 35.97 -6.01 -49.02
C MET A 1 37.03 -6.47 -48.03
N LYS A 2 37.13 -5.81 -46.87
CA LYS A 2 37.74 -6.31 -45.62
C LYS A 2 37.44 -5.27 -44.54
N GLU A 3 36.19 -5.32 -44.06
CA GLU A 3 35.83 -4.71 -42.79
C GLU A 3 36.11 -5.73 -41.69
N ALA A 4 36.88 -5.33 -40.68
CA ALA A 4 36.85 -5.95 -39.36
C ALA A 4 37.32 -4.87 -38.37
N VAL A 5 36.34 -4.08 -37.95
CA VAL A 5 36.45 -3.04 -36.93
C VAL A 5 36.98 -3.68 -35.64
N ARG A 6 38.10 -3.13 -35.15
CA ARG A 6 38.74 -3.48 -33.89
C ARG A 6 37.80 -3.13 -32.72
N MET A 7 37.08 -4.13 -32.22
CA MET A 7 36.14 -3.99 -31.10
C MET A 7 36.92 -3.73 -29.81
N LYS A 8 36.87 -2.48 -29.35
CA LYS A 8 37.51 -1.99 -28.13
C LYS A 8 36.69 -2.49 -26.94
N THR A 9 37.22 -3.47 -26.23
CA THR A 9 36.65 -4.02 -24.99
C THR A 9 36.62 -2.94 -23.91
N HIS A 10 35.49 -2.26 -23.74
CA HIS A 10 35.24 -1.44 -22.56
C HIS A 10 34.64 -2.31 -21.47
N LEU A 11 35.53 -2.93 -20.68
CA LEU A 11 35.23 -3.36 -19.33
C LEU A 11 34.92 -2.09 -18.51
N ILE A 12 33.65 -1.75 -18.32
CA ILE A 12 33.22 -0.82 -17.29
C ILE A 12 32.23 -1.58 -16.42
N GLY A 13 32.77 -2.11 -15.33
CA GLY A 13 32.00 -2.70 -14.25
C GLY A 13 31.09 -1.65 -13.65
N LEU A 14 29.78 -1.82 -13.87
CA LEU A 14 28.78 -1.21 -13.01
C LEU A 14 28.64 -2.12 -11.81
N ILE A 15 29.32 -1.70 -10.75
CA ILE A 15 29.13 -2.16 -9.37
C ILE A 15 27.63 -2.13 -9.11
N GLY A 16 27.05 -3.33 -9.00
CA GLY A 16 25.68 -3.51 -8.57
C GLY A 16 25.56 -3.01 -7.14
N LEU A 17 24.99 -1.82 -6.97
CA LEU A 17 24.41 -1.43 -5.70
C LEU A 17 23.13 -2.26 -5.53
N PHE A 18 23.30 -3.54 -5.17
CA PHE A 18 22.23 -4.29 -4.54
C PHE A 18 22.01 -3.62 -3.18
N LEU A 19 21.12 -2.63 -3.16
CA LEU A 19 20.48 -2.20 -1.94
C LEU A 19 19.82 -3.46 -1.38
N SER A 20 20.50 -4.10 -0.43
CA SER A 20 19.95 -5.15 0.38
C SER A 20 18.74 -4.55 1.07
N THR A 21 17.55 -4.74 0.50
CA THR A 21 16.30 -4.52 1.22
C THR A 21 16.29 -5.59 2.29
N THR A 22 16.89 -5.30 3.45
CA THR A 22 16.76 -6.15 4.62
C THR A 22 15.26 -6.30 4.85
N PRO A 23 14.69 -7.51 4.70
CA PRO A 23 13.30 -7.71 5.02
C PRO A 23 13.18 -7.38 6.51
N VAL A 24 12.57 -6.25 6.83
CA VAL A 24 12.21 -5.94 8.21
C VAL A 24 11.18 -7.02 8.57
N PRO A 25 11.40 -7.85 9.60
CA PRO A 25 10.40 -8.81 10.02
C PRO A 25 9.08 -8.09 10.30
N GLY A 26 8.03 -8.41 9.54
CA GLY A 26 6.73 -7.71 9.57
C GLY A 26 6.65 -6.43 8.71
N ALA A 27 7.59 -6.19 7.79
CA ALA A 27 7.44 -5.22 6.70
C ALA A 27 6.14 -5.49 5.92
N ASP A 28 5.82 -6.75 5.68
CA ASP A 28 4.60 -7.16 4.97
C ASP A 28 3.34 -6.75 5.73
N GLU A 29 3.36 -6.85 7.05
CA GLU A 29 2.25 -6.44 7.91
C GLU A 29 2.09 -4.91 7.94
N ALA A 30 3.20 -4.18 8.04
CA ALA A 30 3.21 -2.72 7.94
C ALA A 30 2.72 -2.23 6.57
N VAL A 31 3.17 -2.85 5.47
CA VAL A 31 2.70 -2.55 4.10
C VAL A 31 1.21 -2.84 3.97
N ARG A 32 0.77 -4.02 4.42
CA ARG A 32 -0.64 -4.42 4.36
C ARG A 32 -1.52 -3.44 5.14
N PHE A 33 -1.11 -3.08 6.36
CA PHE A 33 -1.82 -2.10 7.17
C PHE A 33 -1.83 -0.71 6.55
N GLY A 34 -0.70 -0.22 6.02
CA GLY A 34 -0.64 1.08 5.34
C GLY A 34 -1.52 1.15 4.08
N ARG A 35 -1.58 0.05 3.31
CA ARG A 35 -2.52 -0.09 2.17
C ARG A 35 -3.97 -0.09 2.61
N PHE A 36 -4.29 -0.86 3.65
CA PHE A 36 -5.61 -0.89 4.25
C PHE A 36 -6.03 0.51 4.69
N TRP A 37 -5.22 1.18 5.52
CA TRP A 37 -5.48 2.52 6.04
C TRP A 37 -5.64 3.56 4.92
N GLY A 38 -4.72 3.61 3.95
CA GLY A 38 -4.87 4.54 2.82
C GLY A 38 -6.16 4.32 2.04
N ALA A 39 -6.54 3.06 1.82
CA ALA A 39 -7.71 2.74 1.02
C ALA A 39 -9.04 2.99 1.74
N VAL A 40 -9.15 2.72 3.04
CA VAL A 40 -10.37 3.04 3.80
C VAL A 40 -10.60 4.56 3.85
N LEU A 41 -9.54 5.37 3.96
CA LEU A 41 -9.65 6.83 3.85
C LEU A 41 -10.13 7.26 2.46
N ALA A 42 -9.58 6.65 1.40
CA ALA A 42 -9.99 6.97 0.03
C ALA A 42 -11.46 6.61 -0.26
N ILE A 43 -11.96 5.54 0.37
CA ILE A 43 -13.36 5.14 0.27
C ILE A 43 -14.23 6.12 1.05
N GLU A 44 -13.88 6.46 2.30
CA GLU A 44 -14.62 7.43 3.12
C GLU A 44 -14.73 8.80 2.43
N ASP A 45 -13.65 9.29 1.79
CA ASP A 45 -13.67 10.53 1.02
C ASP A 45 -14.66 10.51 -0.15
N ALA A 46 -14.77 9.36 -0.82
CA ALA A 46 -15.52 9.21 -2.06
C ALA A 46 -16.97 8.76 -1.82
N CYS A 47 -17.26 8.15 -0.67
CA CYS A 47 -18.48 7.41 -0.41
C CYS A 47 -19.15 7.90 0.88
N PRO A 48 -20.12 8.84 0.78
CA PRO A 48 -20.69 9.54 1.94
C PRO A 48 -21.48 8.66 2.93
N LYS A 49 -21.70 7.39 2.59
CA LYS A 49 -22.37 6.39 3.44
C LYS A 49 -21.39 5.62 4.36
N TYR A 50 -20.11 5.58 4.02
CA TYR A 50 -19.12 4.76 4.70
C TYR A 50 -18.17 5.61 5.52
N PHE A 51 -18.31 5.53 6.85
CA PHE A 51 -17.42 6.19 7.79
C PHE A 51 -16.49 5.17 8.42
N ILE A 52 -15.21 5.49 8.49
CA ILE A 52 -14.24 4.58 9.08
C ILE A 52 -14.34 4.63 10.60
N ARG A 53 -14.35 3.46 11.24
CA ARG A 53 -14.16 3.39 12.68
C ARG A 53 -12.69 3.60 13.04
N THR A 54 -12.43 4.49 13.97
CA THR A 54 -11.04 4.88 14.31
C THR A 54 -10.23 3.71 14.88
N ASP A 55 -10.87 2.81 15.62
CA ASP A 55 -10.27 1.57 16.17
C ASP A 55 -9.66 0.68 15.08
N ALA A 56 -10.28 0.63 13.89
CA ALA A 56 -9.78 -0.15 12.74
C ALA A 56 -8.40 0.29 12.23
N ILE A 57 -8.02 1.56 12.42
CA ILE A 57 -6.76 2.15 11.93
C ILE A 57 -5.81 2.61 13.03
N MET A 58 -6.00 2.14 14.27
CA MET A 58 -5.06 2.45 15.36
C MET A 58 -3.71 1.74 15.21
N GLY A 59 -3.66 0.57 14.56
CA GLY A 59 -2.42 -0.17 14.33
C GLY A 59 -1.82 -0.79 15.60
N ASN A 60 -2.63 -1.08 16.63
CA ASN A 60 -2.18 -1.60 17.93
C ASN A 60 -1.42 -2.93 17.86
N HIS A 61 -1.53 -3.68 16.77
CA HIS A 61 -0.81 -4.93 16.51
C HIS A 61 0.62 -4.71 15.98
N LEU A 62 0.94 -3.49 15.53
CA LEU A 62 2.25 -3.16 14.96
C LEU A 62 3.24 -2.71 16.03
N LYS A 63 4.52 -3.01 15.80
CA LYS A 63 5.63 -2.36 16.50
C LYS A 63 5.76 -0.90 16.06
N GLY A 64 6.42 -0.07 16.87
CA GLY A 64 6.56 1.37 16.58
C GLY A 64 7.17 1.69 15.21
N GLU A 65 8.23 0.98 14.80
CA GLU A 65 8.87 1.16 13.48
C GLU A 65 7.98 0.72 12.31
N GLN A 66 7.22 -0.36 12.50
CA GLN A 66 6.26 -0.86 11.52
C GLN A 66 5.10 0.12 11.36
N TYR A 67 4.56 0.64 12.46
CA TYR A 67 3.52 1.67 12.44
C TYR A 67 4.02 2.96 11.76
N ALA A 68 5.23 3.41 12.08
CA ALA A 68 5.84 4.58 11.45
C ALA A 68 6.00 4.40 9.94
N TYR A 69 6.47 3.23 9.50
CA TYR A 69 6.56 2.90 8.08
C TYR A 69 5.18 2.83 7.42
N ALA A 70 4.21 2.13 8.02
CA ALA A 70 2.85 2.04 7.50
C ALA A 70 2.22 3.43 7.33
N LYS A 71 2.36 4.30 8.34
CA LYS A 71 1.90 5.69 8.32
C LYS A 71 2.56 6.49 7.19
N SER A 72 3.85 6.27 6.92
CA SER A 72 4.59 6.99 5.88
C SER A 72 4.06 6.75 4.46
N ILE A 73 3.41 5.61 4.22
CA ILE A 73 2.88 5.25 2.89
C ILE A 73 1.37 5.51 2.73
N VAL A 74 0.65 5.90 3.79
CA VAL A 74 -0.83 6.04 3.79
C VAL A 74 -1.32 6.95 2.68
N GLU A 75 -0.71 8.12 2.51
CA GLU A 75 -1.18 9.12 1.55
C GLU A 75 -0.97 8.66 0.10
N ASP A 76 0.13 7.95 -0.18
CA ASP A 76 0.38 7.39 -1.51
C ASP A 76 -0.58 6.23 -1.82
N GLU A 77 -0.87 5.39 -0.83
CA GLU A 77 -1.86 4.32 -0.96
C GLU A 77 -3.30 4.86 -1.08
N ARG A 78 -3.64 5.95 -0.38
CA ARG A 78 -4.92 6.65 -0.53
C ARG A 78 -5.14 7.14 -1.96
N LYS A 79 -4.14 7.80 -2.56
CA LYS A 79 -4.20 8.26 -3.96
C LYS A 79 -4.37 7.10 -4.95
N LYS A 80 -3.71 5.96 -4.70
CA LYS A 80 -3.86 4.75 -5.52
C LYS A 80 -5.26 4.17 -5.38
N ALA A 81 -5.75 4.03 -4.16
CA ALA A 81 -7.05 3.46 -3.85
C ALA A 81 -8.22 4.31 -4.37
N ALA A 82 -8.11 5.64 -4.33
CA ALA A 82 -9.14 6.54 -4.87
C ALA A 82 -9.45 6.27 -6.35
N LYS A 83 -8.42 5.95 -7.15
CA LYS A 83 -8.58 5.58 -8.56
C LYS A 83 -9.31 4.24 -8.73
N SER A 84 -9.05 3.29 -7.84
CA SER A 84 -9.70 1.97 -7.84
C SER A 84 -11.15 2.07 -7.36
N ALA A 85 -11.40 2.83 -6.29
CA ALA A 85 -12.73 3.02 -5.72
C ALA A 85 -13.70 3.65 -6.72
N LYS A 86 -13.23 4.64 -7.50
CA LYS A 86 -14.00 5.25 -8.58
C LYS A 86 -14.44 4.25 -9.66
N LYS A 87 -13.67 3.19 -9.91
CA LYS A 87 -13.98 2.16 -10.91
C LYS A 87 -14.90 1.06 -10.38
N LEU A 88 -14.70 0.66 -9.12
CA LEU A 88 -15.43 -0.43 -8.47
C LEU A 88 -16.80 0.01 -7.94
N GLY A 89 -16.92 1.27 -7.51
CA GLY A 89 -18.08 1.76 -6.77
C GLY A 89 -17.96 1.51 -5.27
N CYS A 90 -18.76 2.21 -4.48
CA CYS A 90 -18.60 2.30 -3.03
C CYS A 90 -18.72 0.95 -2.32
N ASP A 91 -19.84 0.26 -2.48
CA ASP A 91 -20.11 -1.01 -1.77
C ASP A 91 -19.11 -2.11 -2.12
N ALA A 92 -18.71 -2.19 -3.39
CA ALA A 92 -17.72 -3.15 -3.85
C ALA A 92 -16.35 -2.84 -3.25
N SER A 93 -15.96 -1.56 -3.21
CA SER A 93 -14.68 -1.13 -2.63
C SER A 93 -14.64 -1.35 -1.13
N ALA A 94 -15.73 -1.04 -0.41
CA ALA A 94 -15.87 -1.23 1.02
C ALA A 94 -15.75 -2.71 1.42
N LYS A 95 -16.24 -3.64 0.59
CA LYS A 95 -16.08 -5.09 0.78
C LYS A 95 -14.69 -5.58 0.39
N GLU A 96 -14.17 -5.12 -0.74
CA GLU A 96 -12.89 -5.57 -1.28
C GLU A 96 -11.74 -5.27 -0.33
N ILE A 97 -11.79 -4.11 0.34
CA ILE A 97 -10.69 -3.68 1.20
C ILE A 97 -10.53 -4.54 2.47
N LEU A 98 -11.59 -5.26 2.86
CA LEU A 98 -11.53 -6.19 3.98
C LEU A 98 -10.57 -7.35 3.72
N LYS A 99 -10.23 -7.66 2.46
CA LYS A 99 -9.22 -8.69 2.15
C LYS A 99 -7.81 -8.33 2.62
N LEU A 100 -7.57 -7.06 2.97
CA LEU A 100 -6.30 -6.60 3.52
C LEU A 100 -6.23 -6.69 5.05
N THR A 101 -7.29 -7.12 5.70
CA THR A 101 -7.39 -7.17 7.16
C THR A 101 -8.13 -8.43 7.61
N GLU A 102 -8.01 -8.77 8.88
CA GLU A 102 -8.80 -9.85 9.49
C GLU A 102 -10.09 -9.29 10.14
N LEU A 103 -10.26 -7.96 10.12
CA LEU A 103 -11.45 -7.29 10.64
C LEU A 103 -12.68 -7.56 9.77
N SER A 104 -13.81 -7.73 10.43
CA SER A 104 -15.12 -7.81 9.78
C SER A 104 -15.58 -6.45 9.24
N PHE A 105 -16.61 -6.49 8.39
CA PHE A 105 -17.18 -5.28 7.78
C PHE A 105 -17.57 -4.22 8.81
N PHE A 106 -18.22 -4.63 9.91
CA PHE A 106 -18.73 -3.71 10.93
C PHE A 106 -17.66 -3.29 11.96
N GLU A 107 -16.51 -3.97 11.98
CA GLU A 107 -15.33 -3.51 12.71
C GLU A 107 -14.59 -2.40 11.95
N VAL A 108 -14.75 -2.33 10.62
CA VAL A 108 -14.14 -1.28 9.80
C VAL A 108 -15.08 -0.10 9.56
N TRP A 109 -16.35 -0.37 9.25
CA TRP A 109 -17.29 0.62 8.74
C TRP A 109 -18.43 0.91 9.71
N GLU A 110 -18.65 2.19 9.95
CA GLU A 110 -19.94 2.74 10.39
C GLU A 110 -20.71 3.17 9.14
N ILE A 111 -21.95 2.68 9.01
CA ILE A 111 -22.82 2.98 7.87
C ILE A 111 -23.87 3.99 8.33
N LYS A 112 -24.00 5.11 7.61
CA LYS A 112 -25.11 6.05 7.81
C LYS A 112 -26.08 5.99 6.63
N ASP A 113 -27.37 6.11 6.95
CA ASP A 113 -28.44 6.13 5.95
C ASP A 113 -28.71 7.54 5.41
#